data_AF-A0AAV2N7C7-F1
#
_entry.id   AF-A0AAV2N7C7-F1
#
_cell.length_a   1.000
_cell.length_b   1.000
_cell.length_c   1.000
_cell.angle_alpha   90.00
_cell.angle_beta   90.00
_cell.angle_gamma   90.00
#
_symmetry.space_group_name_H-M   'P 1'
#
loop_
_entity.id
_entity.type
_entity.pdbx_description
1 polymer ?
#
loop_
_entity_poly.entity_id
_entity_poly.type
_entity_poly.pdbx_seq_one_letter_code
_entity_poly.pdbx_strand_id
1 'polypeptide(L)'
;MNILSRSAINIARACIASSTQGSASSLAKFYGNNYSQGNILNAARTCVNTALQGLGQIRLGSSLWQMLRRNGPHKKHKPSKNPFNGQPFMKGVVLKTIIKKPKKPNSANRKCVIVRLSSGREMTAYVPGIGHNLQEHNIVLCRVGRLRDVPGVKIKCVRGKYDLPHVAKRE
;
A
#
# COMPACT_ATOMS: atom_id res chain seq x y z
N MET A 1 -26.91 -12.78 -37.89
CA MET A 1 -27.86 -11.69 -37.59
C MET A 1 -29.12 -12.33 -37.01
N ASN A 2 -29.80 -11.72 -36.03
CA ASN A 2 -31.21 -12.01 -35.64
C ASN A 2 -31.53 -12.80 -34.35
N ILE A 3 -30.78 -12.62 -33.26
CA ILE A 3 -31.26 -12.97 -31.90
C ILE A 3 -31.41 -11.71 -31.03
N LEU A 4 -30.41 -10.82 -31.08
CA LEU A 4 -30.44 -9.53 -30.36
C LEU A 4 -31.53 -8.57 -30.87
N SER A 5 -31.81 -8.57 -32.18
CA SER A 5 -32.89 -7.73 -32.75
C SER A 5 -34.28 -8.21 -32.33
N ARG A 6 -34.48 -9.53 -32.20
CA ARG A 6 -35.75 -10.12 -31.70
C ARG A 6 -35.97 -9.83 -30.22
N SER A 7 -34.91 -9.86 -29.41
CA SER A 7 -34.97 -9.52 -27.98
C SER A 7 -35.32 -8.05 -27.77
N ALA A 8 -34.71 -7.13 -28.52
CA ALA A 8 -34.99 -5.70 -28.42
C ALA A 8 -36.46 -5.36 -28.82
N ILE A 9 -36.98 -6.01 -29.87
CA ILE A 9 -38.38 -5.83 -30.31
C ILE A 9 -39.37 -6.38 -29.28
N ASN A 10 -39.06 -7.52 -28.64
CA ASN A 10 -39.91 -8.10 -27.60
C ASN A 10 -39.92 -7.27 -26.30
N ILE A 11 -38.77 -6.68 -25.93
CA ILE A 11 -38.67 -5.77 -24.78
C ILE A 11 -39.45 -4.48 -25.06
N ALA A 12 -39.30 -3.91 -26.26
CA ALA A 12 -40.08 -2.74 -26.66
C ALA A 12 -41.60 -3.01 -26.65
N ARG A 13 -42.04 -4.20 -27.08
CA ARG A 13 -43.45 -4.62 -26.99
C ARG A 13 -43.94 -4.75 -25.55
N ALA A 14 -43.15 -5.34 -24.65
CA ALA A 14 -43.50 -5.49 -23.24
C ALA A 14 -43.59 -4.14 -22.50
N CYS A 15 -42.75 -3.17 -22.88
CA CYS A 15 -42.80 -1.81 -22.34
C CYS A 15 -44.01 -1.01 -22.84
N ILE A 16 -44.45 -1.23 -24.08
CA ILE A 16 -45.65 -0.56 -24.63
C ILE A 16 -46.93 -1.21 -24.07
N ALA A 17 -46.98 -2.54 -23.94
CA ALA A 17 -48.14 -3.25 -23.39
C ALA A 17 -48.36 -3.00 -21.88
N SER A 18 -47.30 -2.73 -21.12
CA SER A 18 -47.42 -2.37 -19.70
C SER A 18 -47.83 -0.90 -19.47
N SER A 19 -47.69 -0.04 -20.49
CA SER A 19 -48.08 1.38 -20.41
C SER A 19 -49.59 1.63 -20.60
N THR A 20 -50.35 0.63 -21.09
CA THR A 20 -51.80 0.78 -21.35
C THR A 20 -52.70 0.18 -20.27
N GLN A 21 -52.16 -0.52 -19.26
CA GLN A 21 -52.96 -1.13 -18.17
C GLN A 21 -52.53 -0.74 -16.75
N GLY A 22 -51.51 0.09 -16.57
CA GLY A 22 -51.08 0.56 -15.26
C GLY A 22 -51.77 1.86 -14.86
N SER A 23 -52.73 1.77 -13.92
CA SER A 23 -53.27 2.88 -13.13
C SER A 23 -52.28 4.04 -12.93
N ALA A 24 -52.73 5.26 -13.25
CA ALA A 24 -51.96 6.51 -13.23
C ALA A 24 -51.32 6.89 -11.88
N SER A 25 -51.59 6.14 -10.80
CA SER A 25 -51.13 6.48 -9.44
C SER A 25 -49.85 5.77 -8.99
N SER A 26 -49.33 4.77 -9.72
CA SER A 26 -48.13 4.01 -9.30
C SER A 26 -46.81 4.53 -9.88
N LEU A 27 -46.86 5.35 -10.94
CA LEU A 27 -45.68 5.93 -11.62
C LEU A 27 -45.12 7.18 -10.95
N ALA A 28 -45.79 7.74 -9.94
CA ALA A 28 -45.39 8.98 -9.27
C ALA A 28 -44.23 8.84 -8.26
N LYS A 29 -43.71 7.63 -8.01
CA LYS A 29 -42.71 7.39 -6.96
C LYS A 29 -41.26 7.26 -7.41
N PHE A 30 -40.94 7.41 -8.71
CA PHE A 30 -39.55 7.26 -9.17
C PHE A 30 -38.93 8.47 -9.88
N TYR A 31 -39.69 9.49 -10.24
CA TYR A 31 -39.14 10.69 -10.88
C TYR A 31 -39.83 11.95 -10.35
N GLY A 32 -39.30 12.49 -9.26
CA GLY A 32 -39.46 13.91 -8.97
C GLY A 32 -38.68 14.69 -10.02
N ASN A 33 -39.35 15.15 -11.07
CA ASN A 33 -39.09 16.42 -11.72
C ASN A 33 -40.16 16.67 -12.80
N ASN A 34 -40.75 17.87 -12.68
CA ASN A 34 -41.75 18.44 -13.56
C ASN A 34 -41.45 18.22 -15.04
N TYR A 35 -42.38 17.58 -15.76
CA TYR A 35 -42.53 17.78 -17.19
C TYR A 35 -43.94 18.33 -17.43
N SER A 36 -44.02 19.65 -17.37
CA SER A 36 -45.01 20.42 -18.12
C SER A 36 -44.95 19.97 -19.59
N GLN A 37 -46.10 19.54 -20.10
CA GLN A 37 -46.47 19.41 -21.51
C GLN A 37 -45.31 19.19 -22.50
N GLY A 38 -44.86 17.94 -22.64
CA GLY A 38 -43.96 17.54 -23.71
C GLY A 38 -44.39 16.20 -24.28
N ASN A 39 -44.58 16.13 -25.61
CA ASN A 39 -44.99 14.96 -26.37
C ASN A 39 -44.42 13.64 -25.82
N ILE A 40 -45.26 12.60 -25.75
CA ILE A 40 -44.91 11.22 -25.34
C ILE A 40 -43.67 10.71 -26.09
N LEU A 41 -43.48 11.11 -27.34
CA LEU A 41 -42.30 10.84 -28.16
C LEU A 41 -40.98 11.41 -27.58
N ASN A 42 -41.03 12.56 -26.93
CA ASN A 42 -39.87 13.18 -26.28
C ASN A 42 -39.52 12.48 -24.97
N ALA A 43 -40.53 12.07 -24.19
CA ALA A 43 -40.33 11.26 -22.98
C ALA A 43 -39.78 9.85 -23.33
N ALA A 44 -40.24 9.26 -24.43
CA ALA A 44 -39.71 8.01 -24.96
C ALA A 44 -38.27 8.17 -25.49
N ARG A 45 -37.96 9.28 -26.16
CA ARG A 45 -36.58 9.58 -26.60
C ARG A 45 -35.64 9.80 -25.43
N THR A 46 -36.05 10.52 -24.38
CA THR A 46 -35.21 10.71 -23.19
C THR A 46 -35.01 9.40 -22.45
N CYS A 47 -36.03 8.55 -22.27
CA CYS A 47 -35.83 7.26 -21.61
C CYS A 47 -34.93 6.30 -22.39
N VAL A 48 -35.06 6.25 -23.74
CA VAL A 48 -34.19 5.45 -24.61
C VAL A 48 -32.76 5.99 -24.60
N ASN A 49 -32.59 7.31 -24.63
CA ASN A 49 -31.26 7.93 -24.57
C ASN A 49 -30.59 7.70 -23.22
N THR A 50 -31.31 7.79 -22.11
CA THR A 50 -30.78 7.49 -20.76
C THR A 50 -30.45 6.01 -20.62
N ALA A 51 -31.25 5.11 -21.19
CA ALA A 51 -30.97 3.67 -21.22
C ALA A 51 -29.74 3.34 -22.08
N LEU A 52 -29.58 4.00 -23.23
CA LEU A 52 -28.41 3.84 -24.11
C LEU A 52 -27.14 4.44 -23.48
N GLN A 53 -27.25 5.58 -22.79
CA GLN A 53 -26.16 6.16 -22.00
C GLN A 53 -25.80 5.28 -20.80
N GLY A 54 -26.79 4.67 -20.13
CA GLY A 54 -26.59 3.68 -19.07
C GLY A 54 -25.91 2.41 -19.58
N LEU A 55 -26.29 1.91 -20.76
CA LEU A 55 -25.61 0.80 -21.44
C LEU A 55 -24.19 1.19 -21.88
N GLY A 56 -23.96 2.44 -22.28
CA GLY A 56 -22.64 3.00 -22.56
C GLY A 56 -21.75 3.06 -21.32
N GLN A 57 -22.30 3.42 -20.16
CA GLN A 57 -21.61 3.41 -18.87
C GLN A 57 -21.31 1.98 -18.38
N ILE A 58 -22.19 1.01 -18.62
CA ILE A 58 -21.91 -0.41 -18.31
C ILE A 58 -20.88 -1.00 -19.28
N ARG A 59 -20.84 -0.52 -20.54
CA ARG A 59 -19.90 -0.97 -21.57
C ARG A 59 -18.52 -0.31 -21.49
N LEU A 60 -18.40 0.89 -20.89
CA LEU A 60 -17.17 1.69 -20.88
C LEU A 60 -16.81 2.33 -19.52
N GLY A 61 -17.56 2.09 -18.45
CA GLY A 61 -17.19 2.45 -17.08
C GLY A 61 -16.53 1.26 -16.40
N SER A 62 -15.19 1.24 -16.39
CA SER A 62 -14.33 0.18 -15.84
C SER A 62 -14.28 -1.13 -16.62
N SER A 63 -14.12 -1.06 -17.95
CA SER A 63 -13.81 -2.28 -18.70
C SER A 63 -12.55 -2.94 -18.12
N LEU A 64 -12.62 -4.24 -17.87
CA LEU A 64 -11.47 -5.09 -17.55
C LEU A 64 -10.31 -4.84 -18.54
N TRP A 65 -10.68 -4.50 -19.78
CA TRP A 65 -9.81 -4.08 -20.86
C TRP A 65 -9.06 -2.75 -20.60
N GLN A 66 -9.73 -1.73 -20.04
CA GLN A 66 -9.10 -0.48 -19.60
C GLN A 66 -8.24 -0.68 -18.35
N MET A 67 -8.59 -1.63 -17.48
CA MET A 67 -7.77 -2.04 -16.34
C MET A 67 -6.48 -2.76 -16.77
N LEU A 68 -6.57 -3.62 -17.80
CA LEU A 68 -5.45 -4.33 -18.40
C LEU A 68 -4.44 -3.34 -19.05
N ARG A 69 -4.96 -2.30 -19.72
CA ARG A 69 -4.14 -1.23 -20.35
C ARG A 69 -3.49 -0.26 -19.36
N ARG A 70 -4.04 -0.12 -18.14
CA ARG A 70 -3.57 0.80 -17.09
C ARG A 70 -2.54 0.20 -16.12
N ASN A 71 -1.88 -0.90 -16.48
CA ASN A 71 -0.89 -1.61 -15.64
C ASN A 71 -1.43 -2.10 -14.27
N GLY A 72 -2.74 -2.33 -14.16
CA GLY A 72 -3.38 -2.85 -12.95
C GLY A 72 -3.63 -1.80 -11.86
N PRO A 73 -4.07 -2.23 -10.66
CA PRO A 73 -4.41 -1.33 -9.56
C PRO A 73 -3.20 -0.54 -9.07
N HIS A 74 -3.42 0.72 -8.68
CA HIS A 74 -2.39 1.63 -8.21
C HIS A 74 -1.58 1.03 -7.05
N LYS A 75 -0.30 0.76 -7.29
CA LYS A 75 0.64 0.26 -6.28
C LYS A 75 1.07 1.40 -5.36
N LYS A 76 0.65 1.34 -4.09
CA LYS A 76 1.09 2.33 -3.08
C LYS A 76 2.61 2.26 -2.90
N HIS A 77 3.27 3.41 -2.91
CA HIS A 77 4.69 3.51 -2.60
C HIS A 77 4.93 3.14 -1.13
N LYS A 78 5.89 2.25 -0.87
CA LYS A 78 6.27 1.85 0.50
C LYS A 78 7.38 2.77 1.00
N PRO A 79 7.28 3.34 2.21
CA PRO A 79 8.34 4.16 2.75
C PRO A 79 9.63 3.36 2.91
N SER A 80 10.77 4.04 2.79
CA SER A 80 12.07 3.39 2.94
C SER A 80 12.21 2.79 4.34
N LYS A 81 12.76 1.58 4.43
CA LYS A 81 13.01 0.89 5.72
C LYS A 81 14.34 1.32 6.37
N ASN A 82 14.99 2.36 5.84
CA ASN A 82 16.30 2.80 6.29
C ASN A 82 16.16 3.57 7.62
N PRO A 83 16.82 3.14 8.71
CA PRO A 83 16.80 3.87 9.98
C PRO A 83 17.49 5.25 9.94
N PHE A 84 18.33 5.50 8.95
CA PHE A 84 19.15 6.71 8.81
C PHE A 84 18.59 7.71 7.79
N ASN A 85 17.28 7.67 7.51
CA ASN A 85 16.62 8.60 6.59
C ASN A 85 17.30 8.71 5.21
N GLY A 86 17.87 7.61 4.69
CA GLY A 86 18.54 7.55 3.39
C GLY A 86 20.07 7.60 3.45
N GLN A 87 20.67 7.97 4.59
CA GLN A 87 22.13 7.98 4.72
C GLN A 87 22.72 6.55 4.81
N PRO A 88 23.94 6.32 4.28
CA PRO A 88 24.59 5.00 4.33
C PRO A 88 25.17 4.68 5.72
N PHE A 89 25.75 5.69 6.37
CA PHE A 89 26.38 5.59 7.69
C PHE A 89 25.94 6.73 8.59
N MET A 90 25.99 6.51 9.90
CA MET A 90 25.73 7.54 10.88
C MET A 90 26.66 7.37 12.09
N LYS A 91 27.19 8.49 12.60
CA LYS A 91 27.99 8.52 13.83
C LYS A 91 27.07 8.35 15.04
N GLY A 92 27.53 7.68 16.08
CA GLY A 92 26.81 7.58 17.35
C GLY A 92 27.73 7.46 18.55
N VAL A 93 27.19 7.80 19.71
CA VAL A 93 27.83 7.65 21.01
C VAL A 93 27.19 6.45 21.72
N VAL A 94 28.00 5.57 22.29
CA VAL A 94 27.53 4.42 23.06
C VAL A 94 26.99 4.90 24.40
N LEU A 95 25.74 4.52 24.70
CA LEU A 95 25.12 4.76 26.00
C LEU A 95 25.40 3.61 26.96
N LYS A 96 25.21 2.37 26.50
CA LYS A 96 25.51 1.17 27.29
C LYS A 96 25.74 -0.06 26.43
N THR A 97 26.56 -0.98 26.91
CA THR A 97 26.78 -2.31 26.31
C THR A 97 25.75 -3.30 26.81
N ILE A 98 25.12 -4.07 25.93
CA ILE A 98 24.09 -5.05 26.27
C ILE A 98 24.26 -6.37 25.51
N ILE A 99 23.84 -7.48 26.12
CA ILE A 99 23.82 -8.78 25.46
C ILE A 99 22.37 -9.12 25.12
N LYS A 100 22.07 -9.35 23.83
CA LYS A 100 20.73 -9.78 23.38
C LYS A 100 20.73 -11.26 23.00
N LYS A 101 19.71 -11.99 23.45
CA LYS A 101 19.46 -13.37 23.02
C LYS A 101 18.75 -13.36 21.65
N PRO A 102 19.09 -14.28 20.73
CA PRO A 102 18.39 -14.43 19.46
C PRO A 102 17.01 -15.06 19.65
N LYS A 103 16.18 -15.00 18.61
CA LYS A 103 14.94 -15.79 18.53
C LYS A 103 15.26 -17.29 18.41
N LYS A 104 14.39 -18.14 18.98
CA LYS A 104 14.36 -19.59 18.71
C LYS A 104 14.26 -19.80 17.18
N PRO A 105 14.98 -20.73 16.54
CA PRO A 105 15.68 -21.92 17.05
C PRO A 105 17.10 -21.71 17.59
N ASN A 106 17.68 -20.51 17.41
CA ASN A 106 19.07 -20.28 17.74
C ASN A 106 19.23 -19.95 19.23
N SER A 107 20.37 -20.32 19.81
CA SER A 107 20.78 -19.95 21.17
C SER A 107 22.21 -19.38 21.11
N ALA A 108 22.39 -18.12 21.55
CA ALA A 108 23.69 -17.45 21.59
C ALA A 108 23.59 -16.15 22.40
N ASN A 109 24.75 -15.58 22.75
CA ASN A 109 24.86 -14.23 23.28
C ASN A 109 25.32 -13.28 22.17
N ARG A 110 24.43 -12.41 21.67
CA ARG A 110 24.80 -11.40 20.67
C ARG A 110 25.26 -10.12 21.38
N LYS A 111 26.51 -9.75 21.16
CA LYS A 111 27.12 -8.53 21.70
C LYS A 111 26.55 -7.32 20.97
N CYS A 112 25.82 -6.48 21.69
CA CYS A 112 25.13 -5.31 21.17
C CYS A 112 25.46 -4.08 22.02
N VAL A 113 25.22 -2.91 21.47
CA VAL A 113 25.36 -1.62 22.16
C VAL A 113 24.12 -0.79 21.91
N ILE A 114 23.69 -0.03 22.91
CA ILE A 114 22.72 1.05 22.70
C ILE A 114 23.51 2.28 22.33
N VAL A 115 23.18 2.88 21.19
CA VAL A 115 23.85 4.05 20.65
C VAL A 115 22.85 5.19 20.49
N ARG A 116 23.25 6.39 20.88
CA ARG A 116 22.59 7.63 20.50
C ARG A 116 23.24 8.13 19.22
N LEU A 117 22.47 8.09 18.13
CA LEU A 117 22.94 8.51 16.81
C LEU A 117 23.00 10.03 16.72
N SER A 118 23.74 10.56 15.75
CA SER A 118 23.79 12.01 15.49
C SER A 118 22.42 12.62 15.13
N SER A 119 21.47 11.80 14.68
CA SER A 119 20.07 12.22 14.48
C SER A 119 19.28 12.39 15.78
N GLY A 120 19.90 12.15 16.95
CA GLY A 120 19.27 12.17 18.26
C GLY A 120 18.52 10.89 18.63
N ARG A 121 18.29 9.98 17.67
CA ARG A 121 17.59 8.71 17.90
C ARG A 121 18.46 7.70 18.63
N GLU A 122 17.87 7.03 19.61
CA GLU A 122 18.50 5.91 20.30
C GLU A 122 18.16 4.59 19.61
N MET A 123 19.18 3.79 19.33
CA MET A 123 19.02 2.53 18.63
C MET A 123 19.95 1.47 19.19
N THR A 124 19.56 0.19 19.09
CA THR A 124 20.47 -0.92 19.36
C THR A 124 21.28 -1.26 18.11
N ALA A 125 22.61 -1.22 18.22
CA ALA A 125 23.55 -1.67 17.20
C ALA A 125 24.22 -3.00 17.58
N TYR A 126 24.38 -3.87 16.59
CA TYR A 126 25.16 -5.11 16.75
C TYR A 126 26.65 -4.84 16.50
N VAL A 127 27.52 -5.38 17.36
CA VAL A 127 28.97 -5.32 17.18
C VAL A 127 29.44 -6.57 16.45
N PRO A 128 29.95 -6.46 15.21
CA PRO A 128 30.39 -7.62 14.44
C PRO A 128 31.75 -8.14 14.92
N GLY A 129 32.01 -9.42 14.63
CA GLY A 129 33.27 -10.09 14.97
C GLY A 129 33.31 -10.64 16.39
N ILE A 130 34.52 -10.99 16.84
CA ILE A 130 34.77 -11.61 18.14
C ILE A 130 35.39 -10.57 19.08
N GLY A 131 34.79 -10.42 20.27
CA GLY A 131 35.28 -9.48 21.30
C GLY A 131 35.07 -8.00 20.94
N HIS A 132 34.96 -7.12 21.92
CA HIS A 132 35.00 -5.66 21.72
C HIS A 132 35.35 -4.98 23.03
N ASN A 133 35.96 -3.80 22.95
CA ASN A 133 36.33 -2.97 24.10
C ASN A 133 35.54 -1.64 24.10
N LEU A 134 34.24 -1.69 23.74
CA LEU A 134 33.42 -0.48 23.77
C LEU A 134 32.95 -0.26 25.21
N GLN A 135 33.08 0.97 25.66
CA GLN A 135 32.57 1.45 26.93
C GLN A 135 31.49 2.51 26.66
N GLU A 136 30.87 3.00 27.73
CA GLU A 136 29.98 4.16 27.65
C GLU A 136 30.76 5.38 27.15
N HIS A 137 30.09 6.28 26.43
CA HIS A 137 30.68 7.46 25.77
C HIS A 137 31.62 7.21 24.59
N ASN A 138 32.00 5.97 24.32
CA ASN A 138 32.77 5.66 23.11
C ASN A 138 31.98 6.04 21.84
N ILE A 139 32.70 6.54 20.85
CA ILE A 139 32.20 6.94 19.56
C ILE A 139 32.32 5.77 18.59
N VAL A 140 31.25 5.49 17.85
CA VAL A 140 31.19 4.43 16.85
C VAL A 140 30.57 4.91 15.55
N LEU A 141 30.98 4.29 14.44
CA LEU A 141 30.32 4.46 13.15
C LEU A 141 29.30 3.33 12.98
N CYS A 142 28.04 3.66 12.75
CA CYS A 142 27.00 2.69 12.49
C CYS A 142 26.64 2.67 11.01
N ARG A 143 26.33 1.47 10.50
CA ARG A 143 25.80 1.24 9.16
C ARG A 143 24.45 0.54 9.23
N VAL A 144 23.66 0.69 8.17
CA VAL A 144 22.40 -0.05 8.03
C VAL A 144 22.71 -1.54 7.86
N GLY A 145 22.04 -2.39 8.65
CA GLY A 145 22.26 -3.83 8.58
C GLY A 145 21.41 -4.58 9.61
N ARG A 146 20.29 -5.16 9.16
CA ARG A 146 19.44 -5.96 10.05
C ARG A 146 20.18 -7.21 10.51
N LEU A 147 20.15 -7.47 11.81
CA LEU A 147 20.54 -8.78 12.35
C LEU A 147 19.35 -9.73 12.20
N ARG A 148 19.54 -10.85 11.50
CA ARG A 148 18.42 -11.76 11.17
C ARG A 148 17.80 -12.42 12.40
N ASP A 149 18.65 -12.74 13.38
CA ASP A 149 18.28 -13.55 14.55
C ASP A 149 17.69 -12.73 15.69
N VAL A 150 18.16 -11.50 15.89
CA VAL A 150 17.72 -10.65 17.00
C VAL A 150 16.68 -9.66 16.48
N PRO A 151 15.43 -9.72 16.96
CA PRO A 151 14.42 -8.74 16.57
C PRO A 151 14.80 -7.34 17.08
N GLY A 152 14.43 -6.31 16.31
CA GLY A 152 14.68 -4.92 16.66
C GLY A 152 16.09 -4.39 16.36
N VAL A 153 17.08 -5.25 16.09
CA VAL A 153 18.45 -4.81 15.74
C VAL A 153 18.56 -4.55 14.23
N LYS A 154 18.45 -3.28 13.84
CA LYS A 154 18.43 -2.84 12.43
C LYS A 154 19.76 -2.28 11.93
N ILE A 155 20.70 -2.00 12.84
CA ILE A 155 21.98 -1.35 12.54
C ILE A 155 23.15 -2.18 13.09
N LYS A 156 24.31 -2.03 12.46
CA LYS A 156 25.57 -2.68 12.88
C LYS A 156 26.66 -1.64 13.03
N CYS A 157 27.57 -1.83 13.97
CA CYS A 157 28.76 -1.01 14.05
C CYS A 157 29.76 -1.41 12.96
N VAL A 158 30.54 -0.44 12.48
CA VAL A 158 31.65 -0.65 11.53
C VAL A 158 32.93 -0.87 12.34
N ARG A 159 33.74 -1.84 11.92
CA ARG A 159 35.06 -2.14 12.49
C ARG A 159 36.13 -1.29 11.85
N GLY A 160 37.15 -0.91 12.62
CA GLY A 160 38.30 -0.14 12.13
C GLY A 160 38.04 1.36 12.04
N LYS A 161 37.04 1.90 12.75
CA LYS A 161 36.73 3.33 12.74
C LYS A 161 36.28 3.82 14.12
N TYR A 162 36.72 5.03 14.49
CA TYR A 162 36.57 5.61 15.83
C TYR A 162 37.09 4.64 16.90
N ASP A 163 36.36 4.46 18.00
CA ASP A 163 36.82 3.68 19.16
C ASP A 163 36.60 2.17 18.99
N LEU A 164 36.23 1.73 17.78
CA LEU A 164 35.95 0.34 17.46
C LEU A 164 37.09 -0.22 16.58
N PRO A 165 38.13 -0.83 17.18
CA PRO A 165 39.29 -1.32 16.43
C PRO A 165 38.95 -2.55 15.58
N HIS A 166 39.87 -2.87 14.67
CA HIS A 166 39.86 -4.13 13.92
C HIS A 166 39.84 -5.34 14.87
N VAL A 167 39.36 -6.47 14.37
CA VAL A 167 39.37 -7.71 15.16
C VAL A 167 40.82 -8.18 15.27
N ALA A 168 41.27 -8.46 16.50
CA ALA A 168 42.61 -8.99 16.73
C ALA A 168 42.76 -10.35 16.01
N LYS A 169 43.88 -10.54 15.33
CA LYS A 169 44.26 -11.83 14.75
C LYS A 169 44.52 -12.78 15.92
N ARG A 170 43.94 -13.98 15.86
CA ARG A 170 44.25 -15.05 16.79
C ARG A 170 45.39 -15.86 16.18
N GLU A 171 46.43 -16.08 16.96
CA GLU A 171 47.49 -17.06 16.68
C GLU A 171 46.97 -18.47 16.98
#